data_AF-A0A662Y8X0-F1
#
_entry.id   AF-A0A662Y8X0-F1
#
_cell.length_a   1.000
_cell.length_b   1.000
_cell.length_c   1.000
_cell.angle_alpha   90.00
_cell.angle_beta   90.00
_cell.angle_gamma   90.00
#
_symmetry.space_group_name_H-M   'P 1'
#
loop_
_entity.id
_entity.type
_entity.pdbx_description
1 polymer ?
#
loop_
_entity_poly.entity_id
_entity_poly.type
_entity_poly.pdbx_seq_one_letter_code
_entity_poly.pdbx_strand_id
1 'polypeptide(L)'
;MRRALWMLPLLAAPCAAKDAADAILSAVVNVKRSEAAFYASSADDEGWGASLAAQKLSDGEKHAFYPLVYNTSGLTDVFGCTPKAQLLNASSASSSESGSSSAALSALLGLPDEPFVLLVDRGGCTFAEKALYAQELGAAVLIVTDTLEQLYNRSSAADATEEDKQMEFSCARGSGAAAWNADITDFTTGSWEDEVSVRACTGGNKCTSQMCVPSGAGDQQVCCAWDIPDLMGFGTSAIVTDESQVSDIAVVRISIADGDTLKELLVSGEDDEGGQLLVTVYERDPPLVDPAQVMLWLLACATVLLGAYKGAAYERTKAQLKM
;
A
#
# COMPACT_ATOMS: atom_id res chain seq x y z
N MET A 1 -56.69 10.39 -34.24
CA MET A 1 -55.48 9.55 -34.29
C MET A 1 -54.57 9.94 -33.12
N ARG A 2 -54.42 9.03 -32.15
CA ARG A 2 -53.57 9.16 -30.97
C ARG A 2 -52.10 9.06 -31.39
N ARG A 3 -51.22 9.95 -30.91
CA ARG A 3 -49.77 9.71 -30.88
C ARG A 3 -49.33 9.73 -29.42
N ALA A 4 -49.20 8.53 -28.86
CA ALA A 4 -48.56 8.30 -27.58
C ALA A 4 -47.05 8.51 -27.78
N LEU A 5 -46.49 9.54 -27.16
CA LEU A 5 -45.05 9.76 -27.10
C LEU A 5 -44.52 8.85 -25.99
N TRP A 6 -44.05 7.66 -26.36
CA TRP A 6 -43.33 6.78 -25.46
C TRP A 6 -41.95 7.40 -25.19
N MET A 7 -41.76 8.02 -24.02
CA MET A 7 -40.42 8.24 -23.49
C MET A 7 -39.95 6.90 -22.92
N LEU A 8 -39.06 6.22 -23.64
CA LEU A 8 -38.27 5.13 -23.06
C LEU A 8 -37.37 5.74 -21.98
N PRO A 9 -37.36 5.20 -20.75
CA PRO A 9 -36.29 5.50 -19.82
C PRO A 9 -35.01 4.86 -20.37
N LEU A 10 -33.98 5.66 -20.62
CA LEU A 10 -32.62 5.13 -20.68
C LEU A 10 -32.31 4.58 -19.28
N LEU A 11 -32.44 3.27 -19.13
CA LEU A 11 -31.75 2.53 -18.08
C LEU A 11 -30.25 2.65 -18.39
N ALA A 12 -29.63 3.72 -17.89
CA ALA A 12 -28.20 3.70 -17.67
C ALA A 12 -27.97 2.61 -16.62
N ALA A 13 -27.45 1.47 -17.05
CA ALA A 13 -26.87 0.53 -16.12
C ALA A 13 -25.84 1.31 -15.29
N PRO A 14 -25.84 1.22 -13.96
CA PRO A 14 -24.74 1.72 -13.17
C PRO A 14 -23.56 0.79 -13.44
N CYS A 15 -22.86 1.01 -14.56
CA CYS A 15 -21.47 0.65 -14.62
C CYS A 15 -20.78 1.63 -13.66
N ALA A 16 -20.78 1.30 -12.37
CA ALA A 16 -19.80 1.84 -11.46
C ALA A 16 -18.45 1.38 -12.03
N ALA A 17 -17.81 2.25 -12.79
CA ALA A 17 -16.42 2.05 -13.14
C ALA A 17 -15.68 2.08 -11.81
N LYS A 18 -15.20 0.92 -11.34
CA LYS A 18 -14.32 0.82 -10.18
C LYS A 18 -13.08 1.65 -10.54
N ASP A 19 -12.82 2.75 -9.82
CA ASP A 19 -11.68 3.59 -10.12
C ASP A 19 -10.41 2.74 -9.90
N ALA A 20 -9.46 2.80 -10.82
CA ALA A 20 -8.19 2.08 -10.65
C ALA A 20 -7.44 2.59 -9.41
N ALA A 21 -7.69 3.85 -9.01
CA ALA A 21 -7.17 4.41 -7.77
C ALA A 21 -7.81 3.81 -6.50
N ASP A 22 -9.05 3.32 -6.57
CA ASP A 22 -9.73 2.69 -5.42
C ASP A 22 -9.08 1.34 -5.05
N ALA A 23 -8.53 0.62 -6.03
CA ALA A 23 -7.83 -0.64 -5.79
C ALA A 23 -6.46 -0.46 -5.10
N ILE A 24 -5.83 0.71 -5.27
CA ILE A 24 -4.49 0.99 -4.74
C ILE A 24 -4.57 1.50 -3.29
N LEU A 25 -5.67 2.12 -2.88
CA LEU A 25 -5.84 2.69 -1.53
C LEU A 25 -7.11 2.17 -0.85
N SER A 26 -7.30 0.85 -0.83
CA SER A 26 -8.50 0.18 -0.35
C SER A 26 -8.52 -0.12 1.15
N ALA A 27 -7.42 0.14 1.86
CA ALA A 27 -7.33 -0.07 3.30
C ALA A 27 -6.76 1.17 4.02
N VAL A 28 -7.02 1.26 5.32
CA VAL A 28 -6.47 2.27 6.21
C VAL A 28 -5.86 1.61 7.43
N VAL A 29 -4.63 2.01 7.75
CA VAL A 29 -3.90 1.65 8.96
C VAL A 29 -3.95 2.84 9.91
N ASN A 30 -4.53 2.66 11.10
CA ASN A 30 -4.71 3.74 12.07
C ASN A 30 -3.99 3.40 13.39
N VAL A 31 -3.19 4.36 13.87
CA VAL A 31 -2.40 4.21 15.08
C VAL A 31 -3.14 4.79 16.28
N LYS A 32 -3.36 3.97 17.30
CA LYS A 32 -4.07 4.37 18.52
C LYS A 32 -3.31 5.49 19.23
N ARG A 33 -4.05 6.50 19.70
CA ARG A 33 -3.50 7.68 20.43
C ARG A 33 -2.54 8.54 19.60
N SER A 34 -2.47 8.32 18.29
CA SER A 34 -1.82 9.20 17.33
C SER A 34 -2.85 9.76 16.35
N GLU A 35 -2.56 10.89 15.73
CA GLU A 35 -3.31 11.36 14.57
C GLU A 35 -2.86 10.68 13.27
N ALA A 36 -1.86 9.80 13.35
CA ALA A 36 -1.33 9.05 12.21
C ALA A 36 -2.33 8.03 11.67
N ALA A 37 -2.64 8.18 10.39
CA ALA A 37 -3.39 7.23 9.59
C ALA A 37 -2.72 7.11 8.21
N PHE A 38 -2.51 5.87 7.78
CA PHE A 38 -1.82 5.53 6.54
C PHE A 38 -2.78 4.84 5.60
N TYR A 39 -2.63 5.08 4.30
CA TYR A 39 -3.44 4.40 3.28
C TYR A 39 -2.68 3.21 2.72
N ALA A 40 -3.39 2.13 2.50
CA ALA A 40 -2.81 0.85 2.10
C ALA A 40 -3.58 0.21 0.96
N SER A 41 -2.92 -0.68 0.21
CA SER A 41 -3.56 -1.62 -0.70
C SER A 41 -3.85 -2.94 0.04
N SER A 42 -5.00 -3.55 -0.23
CA SER A 42 -5.39 -4.85 0.35
C SER A 42 -5.15 -5.98 -0.64
N ALA A 43 -4.68 -7.13 -0.16
CA ALA A 43 -4.57 -8.35 -0.96
C ALA A 43 -5.93 -8.89 -1.43
N ASP A 44 -6.98 -8.63 -0.66
CA ASP A 44 -8.35 -9.09 -0.96
C ASP A 44 -8.88 -8.50 -2.28
N ASP A 45 -8.41 -7.30 -2.67
CA ASP A 45 -8.74 -6.71 -3.98
C ASP A 45 -8.17 -7.47 -5.17
N GLU A 46 -7.14 -8.29 -4.94
CA GLU A 46 -6.56 -9.20 -5.93
C GLU A 46 -7.08 -10.64 -5.78
N GLY A 47 -8.04 -10.86 -4.89
CA GLY A 47 -8.75 -12.13 -4.74
C GLY A 47 -8.12 -13.13 -3.78
N TRP A 48 -7.15 -12.71 -2.95
CA TRP A 48 -6.50 -13.59 -1.97
C TRP A 48 -6.34 -12.90 -0.61
N GLY A 49 -6.10 -13.68 0.44
CA GLY A 49 -6.08 -13.17 1.82
C GLY A 49 -7.48 -13.09 2.43
N ALA A 50 -7.54 -12.70 3.70
CA ALA A 50 -8.81 -12.45 4.39
C ALA A 50 -9.32 -11.03 4.14
N SER A 51 -10.64 -10.88 4.06
CA SER A 51 -11.29 -9.57 3.97
C SER A 51 -11.11 -8.76 5.25
N LEU A 52 -10.95 -7.45 5.08
CA LEU A 52 -10.86 -6.48 6.18
C LEU A 52 -12.25 -6.12 6.73
N ALA A 53 -12.29 -5.65 7.98
CA ALA A 53 -13.50 -5.07 8.53
C ALA A 53 -13.83 -3.74 7.83
N ALA A 54 -15.11 -3.47 7.57
CA ALA A 54 -15.54 -2.24 6.91
C ALA A 54 -15.23 -0.98 7.74
N GLN A 55 -14.84 0.13 7.10
CA GLN A 55 -14.61 1.42 7.76
C GLN A 55 -15.78 1.86 8.65
N LYS A 56 -17.00 1.71 8.13
CA LYS A 56 -18.25 2.02 8.84
C LYS A 56 -18.78 0.76 9.50
N LEU A 57 -18.57 0.65 10.80
CA LEU A 57 -19.12 -0.43 11.62
C LEU A 57 -20.57 -0.16 12.03
N SER A 58 -21.26 -1.18 12.52
CA SER A 58 -22.63 -1.05 13.04
C SER A 58 -22.66 -0.18 14.30
N ASP A 59 -23.84 0.37 14.64
CA ASP A 59 -24.00 1.26 15.79
C ASP A 59 -23.45 0.63 17.10
N GLY A 60 -22.41 1.26 17.67
CA GLY A 60 -21.79 0.86 18.93
C GLY A 60 -20.58 -0.09 18.78
N GLU A 61 -20.33 -0.61 17.59
CA GLU A 61 -19.12 -1.39 17.29
C GLU A 61 -17.89 -0.48 17.18
N LYS A 62 -16.73 -1.01 17.58
CA LYS A 62 -15.45 -0.30 17.52
C LYS A 62 -14.41 -1.20 16.88
N HIS A 63 -13.54 -0.60 16.08
CA HIS A 63 -12.39 -1.27 15.51
C HIS A 63 -11.51 -1.83 16.63
N ALA A 64 -11.12 -3.09 16.47
CA ALA A 64 -10.18 -3.75 17.37
C ALA A 64 -8.77 -3.20 17.11
N PHE A 65 -8.03 -2.95 18.19
CA PHE A 65 -6.65 -2.51 18.13
C PHE A 65 -5.75 -3.62 18.62
N TYR A 66 -4.68 -3.88 17.89
CA TYR A 66 -3.74 -4.95 18.17
C TYR A 66 -2.32 -4.37 18.32
N PRO A 67 -1.47 -4.97 19.16
CA PRO A 67 -0.06 -4.60 19.24
C PRO A 67 0.64 -4.79 17.89
N LEU A 68 1.41 -3.79 17.49
CA LEU A 68 2.30 -3.87 16.33
C LEU A 68 3.61 -4.54 16.74
N VAL A 69 4.04 -5.52 15.94
CA VAL A 69 5.28 -6.25 16.12
C VAL A 69 6.17 -6.02 14.89
N TYR A 70 7.41 -5.62 15.12
CA TYR A 70 8.46 -5.51 14.10
C TYR A 70 9.82 -5.79 14.73
N ASN A 71 10.66 -6.60 14.08
CA ASN A 71 12.06 -6.84 14.44
C ASN A 71 12.34 -7.02 15.94
N THR A 72 11.59 -7.92 16.60
CA THR A 72 11.75 -8.19 18.04
C THR A 72 12.91 -9.17 18.28
N SER A 73 13.32 -9.33 19.55
CA SER A 73 14.51 -10.11 19.93
C SER A 73 14.55 -11.56 19.42
N GLY A 74 13.41 -12.19 19.15
CA GLY A 74 13.33 -13.54 18.58
C GLY A 74 12.80 -13.58 17.13
N LEU A 75 12.43 -12.43 16.57
CA LEU A 75 12.00 -12.27 15.19
C LEU A 75 13.00 -11.39 14.44
N THR A 76 14.20 -11.92 14.21
CA THR A 76 15.30 -11.20 13.53
C THR A 76 15.14 -11.14 12.01
N ASP A 77 14.16 -11.87 11.46
CA ASP A 77 13.84 -11.85 10.05
C ASP A 77 12.86 -10.72 9.75
N VAL A 78 13.42 -9.55 9.41
CA VAL A 78 12.65 -8.35 9.03
C VAL A 78 11.79 -8.56 7.79
N PHE A 79 12.10 -9.56 6.95
CA PHE A 79 11.32 -9.86 5.75
C PHE A 79 10.16 -10.82 6.03
N GLY A 80 10.14 -11.53 7.16
CA GLY A 80 9.10 -12.53 7.44
C GLY A 80 9.09 -13.70 6.45
N CYS A 81 10.27 -14.12 5.97
CA CYS A 81 10.47 -15.24 5.06
C CYS A 81 10.88 -16.54 5.76
N THR A 82 10.96 -16.54 7.09
CA THR A 82 11.40 -17.68 7.90
C THR A 82 10.21 -18.35 8.57
N PRO A 83 10.02 -19.67 8.39
CA PRO A 83 8.93 -20.40 9.01
C PRO A 83 9.09 -20.44 10.54
N LYS A 84 7.96 -20.50 11.25
CA LYS A 84 7.91 -20.51 12.72
C LYS A 84 8.83 -21.57 13.35
N ALA A 85 8.87 -22.76 12.77
CA ALA A 85 9.71 -23.84 13.28
C ALA A 85 11.22 -23.51 13.27
N GLN A 86 11.68 -22.77 12.26
CA GLN A 86 13.09 -22.35 12.18
C GLN A 86 13.40 -21.22 13.16
N LEU A 87 12.49 -20.25 13.32
CA LEU A 87 12.61 -19.18 14.31
C LEU A 87 12.69 -19.75 15.75
N LEU A 88 11.85 -20.74 16.06
CA LEU A 88 11.87 -21.43 17.35
C LEU A 88 13.15 -22.25 17.56
N ASN A 89 13.69 -22.89 16.52
CA ASN A 89 14.96 -23.61 16.62
C ASN A 89 16.15 -22.67 16.86
N ALA A 90 16.18 -21.53 16.17
CA ALA A 90 17.21 -20.51 16.37
C ALA A 90 17.17 -19.94 17.80
N SER A 91 15.96 -19.72 18.33
CA SER A 91 15.74 -19.13 19.65
C SER A 91 15.85 -20.15 20.80
N SER A 92 15.68 -21.45 20.53
CA SER A 92 15.92 -22.52 21.51
C SER A 92 17.39 -22.93 21.60
N ALA A 93 18.18 -22.71 20.54
CA ALA A 93 19.64 -22.87 20.62
C ALA A 93 20.27 -21.88 21.63
N SER A 94 19.61 -20.76 21.91
CA SER A 94 19.98 -19.78 22.94
C SER A 94 19.32 -20.00 24.31
N SER A 95 18.36 -20.92 24.44
CA SER A 95 17.64 -21.19 25.70
C SER A 95 17.57 -22.69 26.01
N SER A 96 18.31 -23.10 27.03
CA SER A 96 18.48 -24.51 27.44
C SER A 96 17.31 -25.09 28.24
N GLU A 97 16.05 -24.96 27.78
CA GLU A 97 14.91 -25.58 28.48
C GLU A 97 13.94 -26.31 27.52
N SER A 98 13.92 -27.62 27.67
CA SER A 98 13.08 -28.56 26.92
C SER A 98 11.72 -28.73 27.59
N GLY A 99 10.72 -28.04 27.05
CA GLY A 99 9.31 -28.25 27.36
C GLY A 99 8.54 -26.93 27.33
N SER A 100 7.95 -26.58 26.18
CA SER A 100 7.24 -25.30 26.05
C SER A 100 5.82 -25.46 25.51
N SER A 101 4.88 -24.81 26.21
CA SER A 101 3.53 -24.50 25.74
C SER A 101 3.57 -23.42 24.65
N SER A 102 2.48 -23.23 23.90
CA SER A 102 2.38 -22.21 22.85
C SER A 102 2.73 -20.79 23.33
N ALA A 103 2.32 -20.43 24.55
CA ALA A 103 2.64 -19.13 25.16
C ALA A 103 4.14 -18.96 25.45
N ALA A 104 4.83 -20.03 25.87
CA ALA A 104 6.27 -19.98 26.09
C ALA A 104 7.07 -19.87 24.77
N LEU A 105 6.52 -20.42 23.67
CA LEU A 105 7.08 -20.26 22.32
C LEU A 105 6.87 -18.84 21.77
N SER A 106 5.70 -18.23 22.02
CA SER A 106 5.45 -16.82 21.66
C SER A 106 6.38 -15.87 22.41
N ALA A 107 6.54 -16.07 23.72
CA ALA A 107 7.46 -15.29 24.54
C ALA A 107 8.92 -15.40 24.08
N LEU A 108 9.35 -16.58 23.63
CA LEU A 108 10.69 -16.80 23.08
C LEU A 108 10.94 -15.98 21.81
N LEU A 109 9.89 -15.76 21.02
CA LEU A 109 9.93 -14.93 19.82
C LEU A 109 9.66 -13.44 20.11
N GLY A 110 9.41 -13.06 21.37
CA GLY A 110 8.99 -11.70 21.74
C GLY A 110 7.61 -11.33 21.18
N LEU A 111 6.75 -12.31 20.91
CA LEU A 111 5.39 -12.11 20.42
C LEU A 111 4.41 -11.99 21.59
N PRO A 112 3.37 -11.14 21.47
CA PRO A 112 2.31 -11.05 22.47
C PRO A 112 1.45 -12.32 22.50
N ASP A 113 0.82 -12.59 23.64
CA ASP A 113 -0.12 -13.71 23.83
C ASP A 113 -1.49 -13.45 23.16
N GLU A 114 -1.78 -12.19 22.86
CA GLU A 114 -2.99 -11.73 22.18
C GLU A 114 -2.76 -11.55 20.66
N PRO A 115 -3.82 -11.53 19.84
CA PRO A 115 -3.67 -11.29 18.41
C PRO A 115 -2.92 -9.99 18.14
N PHE A 116 -2.03 -9.99 17.16
CA PHE A 116 -1.12 -8.88 16.87
C PHE A 116 -1.07 -8.55 15.39
N VAL A 117 -0.57 -7.36 15.07
CA VAL A 117 -0.25 -6.98 13.70
C VAL A 117 1.23 -7.19 13.49
N LEU A 118 1.60 -7.95 12.47
CA LEU A 118 3.00 -8.14 12.09
C LEU A 118 3.35 -7.15 10.97
N LEU A 119 4.37 -6.32 11.19
CA LEU A 119 4.98 -5.51 10.14
C LEU A 119 6.21 -6.25 9.61
N VAL A 120 6.36 -6.29 8.28
CA VAL A 120 7.54 -6.85 7.60
C VAL A 120 7.97 -5.97 6.43
N ASP A 121 9.25 -6.05 6.10
CA ASP A 121 9.80 -5.46 4.90
C ASP A 121 9.57 -6.36 3.67
N ARG A 122 9.30 -5.73 2.53
CA ARG A 122 9.21 -6.40 1.23
C ARG A 122 10.60 -6.85 0.80
N GLY A 123 10.69 -8.07 0.27
CA GLY A 123 11.97 -8.68 -0.14
C GLY A 123 12.08 -10.12 0.32
N GLY A 124 13.09 -10.84 -0.18
CA GLY A 124 13.44 -12.20 0.24
C GLY A 124 12.51 -13.34 -0.24
N CYS A 125 11.20 -13.14 -0.20
CA CYS A 125 10.16 -14.15 -0.50
C CYS A 125 8.89 -13.49 -1.06
N THR A 126 7.94 -14.31 -1.55
CA THR A 126 6.67 -13.80 -2.12
C THR A 126 5.74 -13.24 -1.04
N PHE A 127 4.79 -12.39 -1.42
CA PHE A 127 3.76 -11.90 -0.49
C PHE A 127 2.96 -13.04 0.14
N ALA A 128 2.66 -14.08 -0.63
CA ALA A 128 1.94 -15.25 -0.15
C ALA A 128 2.75 -16.05 0.87
N GLU A 129 4.06 -16.19 0.69
CA GLU A 129 4.94 -16.83 1.69
C GLU A 129 4.98 -16.04 3.00
N LYS A 130 5.09 -14.70 2.93
CA LYS A 130 5.02 -13.83 4.12
C LYS A 130 3.69 -14.01 4.85
N ALA A 131 2.57 -14.03 4.11
CA ALA A 131 1.23 -14.22 4.66
C ALA A 131 1.10 -15.57 5.37
N LEU A 132 1.60 -16.65 4.76
CA LEU A 132 1.60 -17.98 5.38
C LEU A 132 2.36 -17.98 6.71
N TYR A 133 3.57 -17.44 6.73
CA TYR A 133 4.38 -17.43 7.95
C TYR A 133 3.82 -16.50 9.03
N ALA A 134 3.28 -15.34 8.65
CA ALA A 134 2.57 -14.47 9.58
C ALA A 134 1.35 -15.17 10.22
N GLN A 135 0.58 -15.90 9.41
CA GLN A 135 -0.55 -16.72 9.87
C GLN A 135 -0.10 -17.82 10.85
N GLU A 136 1.00 -18.53 10.56
CA GLU A 136 1.58 -19.54 11.47
C GLU A 136 2.03 -18.93 12.81
N LEU A 137 2.53 -17.70 12.79
CA LEU A 137 2.91 -16.95 13.98
C LEU A 137 1.70 -16.49 14.81
N GLY A 138 0.49 -16.52 14.24
CA GLY A 138 -0.75 -16.10 14.90
C GLY A 138 -1.05 -14.61 14.74
N ALA A 139 -0.45 -13.96 13.75
CA ALA A 139 -0.77 -12.57 13.42
C ALA A 139 -2.22 -12.46 12.93
N ALA A 140 -2.93 -11.42 13.38
CA ALA A 140 -4.27 -11.09 12.89
C ALA A 140 -4.23 -10.36 11.55
N VAL A 141 -3.19 -9.54 11.35
CA VAL A 141 -2.97 -8.75 10.14
C VAL A 141 -1.48 -8.75 9.82
N LEU A 142 -1.15 -8.88 8.54
CA LEU A 142 0.19 -8.65 8.01
C LEU A 142 0.22 -7.28 7.30
N ILE A 143 1.10 -6.39 7.75
CA ILE A 143 1.45 -5.16 7.05
C ILE A 143 2.80 -5.38 6.36
N VAL A 144 2.84 -5.14 5.06
CA VAL A 144 4.09 -5.13 4.28
C VAL A 144 4.43 -3.69 3.93
N THR A 145 5.67 -3.29 4.19
CA THR A 145 6.21 -2.02 3.68
C THR A 145 7.45 -2.31 2.84
N ASP A 146 7.82 -1.39 1.96
CA ASP A 146 9.04 -1.51 1.18
C ASP A 146 10.17 -0.72 1.85
N THR A 147 11.39 -0.87 1.36
CA THR A 147 12.53 -0.03 1.79
C THR A 147 13.28 0.45 0.56
N LEU A 148 13.97 1.58 0.65
CA LEU A 148 14.79 2.08 -0.46
C LEU A 148 15.87 1.08 -0.89
N GLU A 149 16.45 0.37 0.08
CA GLU A 149 17.43 -0.69 -0.18
C GLU A 149 16.82 -1.82 -1.01
N GLN A 150 15.64 -2.31 -0.64
CA GLN A 150 15.00 -3.41 -1.35
C GLN A 150 14.47 -2.98 -2.72
N LEU A 151 14.01 -1.73 -2.85
CA LEU A 151 13.66 -1.13 -4.13
C LEU A 151 14.88 -1.05 -5.06
N TYR A 152 16.03 -0.63 -4.54
CA TYR A 152 17.28 -0.64 -5.29
C TYR A 152 17.71 -2.06 -5.69
N ASN A 153 17.67 -3.01 -4.76
CA ASN A 153 18.09 -4.39 -5.03
C ASN A 153 17.25 -5.04 -6.14
N ARG A 154 15.94 -4.79 -6.17
CA ARG A 154 15.06 -5.28 -7.26
C ARG A 154 15.34 -4.59 -8.58
N SER A 155 15.49 -3.26 -8.57
CA SER A 155 15.68 -2.50 -9.81
C SER A 155 17.08 -2.65 -10.41
N SER A 156 18.07 -3.04 -9.60
CA SER A 156 19.45 -3.31 -10.01
C SER A 156 19.75 -4.79 -10.30
N ALA A 157 18.77 -5.68 -10.11
CA ALA A 157 18.93 -7.09 -10.42
C ALA A 157 19.30 -7.31 -11.89
N ALA A 158 20.17 -8.29 -12.17
CA ALA A 158 20.71 -8.52 -13.51
C ALA A 158 19.64 -8.91 -14.54
N ASP A 159 18.52 -9.46 -14.07
CA ASP A 159 17.36 -9.90 -14.82
C ASP A 159 16.18 -8.90 -14.80
N ALA A 160 16.33 -7.75 -14.11
CA ALA A 160 15.30 -6.72 -14.08
C ALA A 160 15.06 -6.13 -15.47
N THR A 161 13.81 -6.21 -15.94
CA THR A 161 13.38 -5.61 -17.20
C THR A 161 13.30 -4.09 -17.09
N GLU A 162 13.23 -3.40 -18.23
CA GLU A 162 13.05 -1.94 -18.21
C GLU A 162 11.66 -1.57 -17.67
N GLU A 163 10.67 -2.43 -17.88
CA GLU A 163 9.34 -2.32 -17.29
C GLU A 163 9.41 -2.44 -15.76
N ASP A 164 10.16 -3.42 -15.22
CA ASP A 164 10.36 -3.58 -13.77
C ASP A 164 10.97 -2.32 -13.15
N LYS A 165 11.98 -1.73 -13.81
CA LYS A 165 12.60 -0.49 -13.33
C LYS A 165 11.62 0.69 -13.36
N GLN A 166 10.80 0.80 -14.41
CA GLN A 166 9.80 1.87 -14.53
C GLN A 166 8.68 1.75 -13.50
N MET A 167 8.43 0.55 -12.97
CA MET A 167 7.51 0.33 -11.85
C MET A 167 8.11 0.71 -10.49
N GLU A 168 9.43 0.87 -10.37
CA GLU A 168 10.10 1.20 -9.10
C GLU A 168 10.54 2.67 -9.03
N PHE A 169 10.93 3.29 -10.16
CA PHE A 169 11.31 4.71 -10.21
C PHE A 169 11.04 5.39 -11.56
N SER A 170 11.07 6.73 -11.57
CA SER A 170 10.99 7.54 -12.80
C SER A 170 11.86 8.79 -12.78
N CYS A 171 12.89 8.78 -13.63
CA CYS A 171 13.78 9.93 -13.83
C CYS A 171 13.05 11.16 -14.43
N ALA A 172 11.93 10.94 -15.14
CA ALA A 172 11.10 11.99 -15.71
C ALA A 172 10.36 12.80 -14.63
N ARG A 173 10.09 12.19 -13.47
CA ARG A 173 9.47 12.84 -12.31
C ARG A 173 10.48 13.35 -11.30
N GLY A 174 11.74 13.34 -11.63
CA GLY A 174 12.79 13.83 -10.74
C GLY A 174 14.02 13.00 -10.96
N SER A 175 15.13 13.67 -11.20
CA SER A 175 16.43 13.05 -11.33
C SER A 175 17.51 14.04 -10.95
N GLY A 176 18.64 13.49 -10.56
CA GLY A 176 19.88 14.23 -10.49
C GLY A 176 21.06 13.28 -10.39
N ALA A 177 22.19 13.82 -9.95
CA ALA A 177 23.43 13.06 -9.84
C ALA A 177 23.91 13.15 -8.40
N ALA A 178 24.23 12.00 -7.82
CA ALA A 178 24.91 11.95 -6.54
C ALA A 178 26.35 12.50 -6.67
N ALA A 179 26.98 12.83 -5.55
CA ALA A 179 28.38 13.23 -5.56
C ALA A 179 29.27 12.06 -6.01
N TRP A 180 30.26 12.30 -6.87
CA TRP A 180 31.15 11.28 -7.49
C TRP A 180 31.78 10.26 -6.51
N ASN A 181 31.87 10.60 -5.23
CA ASN A 181 32.43 9.79 -4.15
C ASN A 181 31.39 9.32 -3.11
N ALA A 182 30.11 9.62 -3.30
CA ALA A 182 29.03 9.12 -2.46
C ALA A 182 28.94 7.60 -2.62
N ASP A 183 28.80 6.90 -1.51
CA ASP A 183 28.35 5.53 -1.53
C ASP A 183 26.86 5.57 -1.88
N ILE A 184 26.54 5.30 -3.14
CA ILE A 184 25.16 5.28 -3.64
C ILE A 184 24.45 3.94 -3.37
N THR A 185 24.98 3.11 -2.48
CA THR A 185 24.37 1.82 -2.13
C THR A 185 24.12 1.65 -0.64
N ASP A 186 24.61 2.55 0.21
CA ASP A 186 24.41 2.52 1.66
C ASP A 186 23.26 3.44 2.11
N PHE A 187 22.04 2.92 2.03
CA PHE A 187 20.82 3.59 2.49
C PHE A 187 20.70 3.73 4.02
N THR A 188 21.59 3.08 4.78
CA THR A 188 21.55 3.07 6.26
C THR A 188 22.39 4.19 6.87
N THR A 189 23.27 4.78 6.07
CA THR A 189 24.01 5.96 6.49
C THR A 189 23.02 7.11 6.69
N GLY A 190 22.99 7.70 7.89
CA GLY A 190 22.24 8.95 8.13
C GLY A 190 22.72 10.12 7.25
N SER A 191 23.83 9.91 6.54
CA SER A 191 24.36 10.79 5.52
C SER A 191 23.78 10.52 4.13
N TRP A 192 23.03 9.45 3.86
CA TRP A 192 22.46 9.18 2.54
C TRP A 192 21.63 10.35 2.00
N GLU A 193 20.70 10.88 2.79
CA GLU A 193 19.85 12.02 2.41
C GLU A 193 20.68 13.31 2.19
N ASP A 194 21.75 13.49 2.97
CA ASP A 194 22.64 14.66 2.96
C ASP A 194 23.79 14.56 1.92
N GLU A 195 24.29 13.37 1.62
CA GLU A 195 25.43 13.04 0.74
C GLU A 195 24.99 12.81 -0.70
N VAL A 196 23.81 12.21 -0.90
CA VAL A 196 23.22 12.10 -2.23
C VAL A 196 22.82 13.48 -2.74
N SER A 197 22.55 14.47 -1.85
CA SER A 197 22.45 15.92 -2.12
C SER A 197 21.70 16.30 -3.41
N VAL A 198 20.74 15.48 -3.85
CA VAL A 198 20.01 15.74 -5.10
C VAL A 198 18.83 16.64 -4.78
N ARG A 199 19.08 17.96 -4.75
CA ARG A 199 18.05 19.01 -4.59
C ARG A 199 16.82 18.82 -5.49
N ALA A 200 16.96 18.14 -6.63
CA ALA A 200 15.85 17.86 -7.54
C ALA A 200 14.89 16.76 -7.03
N CYS A 201 15.37 15.87 -6.15
CA CYS A 201 14.61 14.81 -5.51
C CYS A 201 14.03 15.26 -4.18
N THR A 202 14.86 15.82 -3.30
CA THR A 202 14.48 16.12 -1.90
C THR A 202 13.92 17.54 -1.72
N GLY A 203 14.30 18.49 -2.58
CA GLY A 203 13.89 19.90 -2.49
C GLY A 203 13.07 20.41 -3.67
N GLY A 204 12.86 19.60 -4.70
CA GLY A 204 12.17 19.97 -5.93
C GLY A 204 10.72 19.47 -5.94
N ASN A 205 9.80 20.27 -6.48
CA ASN A 205 8.38 19.88 -6.62
C ASN A 205 8.12 18.80 -7.70
N LYS A 206 9.17 18.25 -8.31
CA LYS A 206 9.05 17.22 -9.35
C LYS A 206 8.86 15.85 -8.73
N CYS A 207 9.68 15.51 -7.74
CA CYS A 207 9.64 14.21 -7.09
C CYS A 207 8.68 14.26 -5.90
N THR A 208 7.48 13.69 -6.09
CA THR A 208 6.41 13.77 -5.08
C THR A 208 6.73 12.97 -3.82
N SER A 209 7.39 11.82 -3.96
CA SER A 209 7.83 10.99 -2.84
C SER A 209 8.98 11.58 -2.05
N GLN A 210 9.69 12.58 -2.62
CA GLN A 210 10.93 13.14 -2.10
C GLN A 210 12.08 12.13 -1.90
N MET A 211 11.89 10.90 -2.36
CA MET A 211 12.86 9.81 -2.24
C MET A 211 13.49 9.50 -3.59
N CYS A 212 14.78 9.18 -3.57
CA CYS A 212 15.53 8.83 -4.78
C CYS A 212 16.32 7.55 -4.62
N VAL A 213 16.37 6.79 -5.72
CA VAL A 213 17.09 5.52 -5.83
C VAL A 213 18.09 5.60 -6.99
N PRO A 214 19.27 4.97 -6.89
CA PRO A 214 20.19 4.87 -8.03
C PRO A 214 19.54 4.15 -9.20
N SER A 215 19.62 4.73 -10.40
CA SER A 215 19.00 4.15 -11.60
C SER A 215 19.88 3.13 -12.31
N GLY A 216 21.14 2.98 -11.88
CA GLY A 216 22.15 2.18 -12.56
C GLY A 216 22.67 2.79 -13.87
N ALA A 217 22.20 3.98 -14.25
CA ALA A 217 22.76 4.72 -15.38
C ALA A 217 24.14 5.32 -15.03
N GLY A 218 24.93 5.66 -16.05
CA GLY A 218 26.23 6.31 -15.88
C GLY A 218 26.15 7.62 -15.07
N ASP A 219 27.27 8.03 -14.49
CA ASP A 219 27.42 9.28 -13.72
C ASP A 219 26.63 9.35 -12.40
N GLN A 220 26.45 8.21 -11.72
CA GLN A 220 25.76 8.12 -10.41
C GLN A 220 24.38 8.80 -10.42
N GLN A 221 23.65 8.60 -11.51
CA GLN A 221 22.31 9.12 -11.65
C GLN A 221 21.38 8.47 -10.62
N VAL A 222 20.59 9.31 -9.96
CA VAL A 222 19.48 8.89 -9.10
C VAL A 222 18.18 9.42 -9.66
N CYS A 223 17.11 8.65 -9.47
CA CYS A 223 15.79 8.94 -10.01
C CYS A 223 14.72 8.83 -8.93
N CYS A 224 13.64 9.58 -9.12
CA CYS A 224 12.53 9.66 -8.17
C CYS A 224 11.89 8.29 -7.99
N ALA A 225 11.93 7.75 -6.78
CA ALA A 225 11.32 6.48 -6.44
C ALA A 225 9.80 6.64 -6.35
N TRP A 226 9.07 5.61 -6.75
CA TRP A 226 7.63 5.57 -6.50
C TRP A 226 7.37 5.22 -5.04
N ASP A 227 6.59 6.07 -4.37
CA ASP A 227 6.12 5.81 -3.00
C ASP A 227 4.61 5.68 -2.98
N ILE A 228 4.15 4.54 -3.48
CA ILE A 228 2.73 4.22 -3.60
C ILE A 228 2.55 2.78 -3.12
N PRO A 229 1.51 2.47 -2.34
CA PRO A 229 1.19 1.09 -2.00
C PRO A 229 0.62 0.38 -3.23
N ASP A 230 1.48 -0.21 -4.07
CA ASP A 230 0.98 -0.95 -5.23
C ASP A 230 0.27 -2.25 -4.81
N LEU A 231 -0.44 -2.84 -5.76
CA LEU A 231 -1.08 -4.13 -5.63
C LEU A 231 -0.06 -5.24 -5.29
N MET A 232 -0.49 -6.21 -4.49
CA MET A 232 0.23 -7.39 -4.03
C MET A 232 -0.27 -8.66 -4.73
N GLY A 233 0.15 -8.88 -5.98
CA GLY A 233 -0.25 -10.08 -6.71
C GLY A 233 0.11 -11.38 -5.99
N PHE A 234 -0.76 -12.40 -6.12
CA PHE A 234 -0.50 -13.71 -5.55
C PHE A 234 0.67 -14.41 -6.26
N GLY A 235 1.75 -14.64 -5.51
CA GLY A 235 2.96 -15.31 -6.00
C GLY A 235 3.03 -16.76 -5.52
N THR A 236 2.96 -17.72 -6.46
CA THR A 236 3.15 -19.15 -6.15
C THR A 236 4.63 -19.49 -5.94
N SER A 237 4.88 -20.47 -5.08
CA SER A 237 6.20 -21.01 -4.81
C SER A 237 6.14 -22.52 -4.51
N ALA A 238 7.27 -23.13 -4.18
CA ALA A 238 7.30 -24.51 -3.68
C ALA A 238 6.63 -24.66 -2.30
N ILE A 239 6.41 -23.56 -1.59
CA ILE A 239 5.83 -23.52 -0.24
C ILE A 239 4.34 -23.16 -0.32
N VAL A 240 4.00 -22.10 -1.05
CA VAL A 240 2.62 -21.65 -1.22
C VAL A 240 2.17 -21.90 -2.65
N THR A 241 1.27 -22.87 -2.83
CA THR A 241 0.78 -23.27 -4.15
C THR A 241 -0.63 -22.80 -4.44
N ASP A 242 -1.39 -22.46 -3.40
CA ASP A 242 -2.82 -22.16 -3.51
C ASP A 242 -3.24 -21.05 -2.54
N GLU A 243 -4.14 -20.18 -2.98
CA GLU A 243 -4.65 -19.03 -2.21
C GLU A 243 -5.33 -19.45 -0.91
N SER A 244 -5.94 -20.65 -0.86
CA SER A 244 -6.58 -21.18 0.34
C SER A 244 -5.64 -21.44 1.50
N GLN A 245 -4.32 -21.47 1.26
CA GLN A 245 -3.32 -21.62 2.32
C GLN A 245 -3.14 -20.33 3.15
N VAL A 246 -3.58 -19.19 2.62
CA VAL A 246 -3.39 -17.85 3.19
C VAL A 246 -4.70 -17.07 3.30
N SER A 247 -5.84 -17.75 3.35
CA SER A 247 -7.18 -17.12 3.40
C SER A 247 -7.60 -16.61 4.77
N ASP A 248 -6.85 -16.91 5.84
CA ASP A 248 -7.25 -16.62 7.22
C ASP A 248 -6.59 -15.35 7.78
N ILE A 249 -5.71 -14.70 7.02
CA ILE A 249 -4.99 -13.48 7.42
C ILE A 249 -5.24 -12.33 6.44
N ALA A 250 -5.54 -11.15 6.98
CA ALA A 250 -5.63 -9.94 6.17
C ALA A 250 -4.21 -9.42 5.88
N VAL A 251 -3.93 -9.11 4.62
CA VAL A 251 -2.63 -8.61 4.18
C VAL A 251 -2.82 -7.25 3.54
N VAL A 252 -2.07 -6.26 4.02
CA VAL A 252 -2.07 -4.91 3.47
C VAL A 252 -0.65 -4.43 3.19
N ARG A 253 -0.49 -3.58 2.18
CA ARG A 253 0.77 -2.91 1.89
C ARG A 253 0.65 -1.40 2.04
N ILE A 254 1.61 -0.81 2.74
CA ILE A 254 1.76 0.65 2.89
C ILE A 254 2.95 1.16 2.08
N SER A 255 3.04 2.48 1.93
CA SER A 255 4.19 3.13 1.29
C SER A 255 5.47 2.98 2.14
N ILE A 256 6.63 3.29 1.55
CA ILE A 256 7.93 3.32 2.24
C ILE A 256 7.89 4.39 3.33
N ALA A 257 7.49 5.62 3.00
CA ALA A 257 7.48 6.74 3.95
C ALA A 257 6.51 6.47 5.12
N ASP A 258 5.34 5.90 4.84
CA ASP A 258 4.37 5.52 5.87
C ASP A 258 4.91 4.38 6.75
N GLY A 259 5.64 3.42 6.17
CA GLY A 259 6.29 2.34 6.90
C GLY A 259 7.41 2.82 7.81
N ASP A 260 8.25 3.73 7.35
CA ASP A 260 9.32 4.32 8.15
C ASP A 260 8.76 5.16 9.31
N THR A 261 7.70 5.93 9.05
CA THR A 261 6.96 6.64 10.11
C THR A 261 6.39 5.67 11.14
N LEU A 262 5.81 4.55 10.69
CA LEU A 262 5.25 3.54 11.60
C LEU A 262 6.33 2.85 12.45
N LYS A 263 7.52 2.59 11.88
CA LYS A 263 8.68 2.06 12.61
C LYS A 263 9.21 3.07 13.63
N GLU A 264 9.27 4.35 13.28
CA GLU A 264 9.68 5.42 14.21
C GLU A 264 8.69 5.57 15.37
N LEU A 265 7.38 5.50 15.10
CA LEU A 265 6.34 5.50 16.12
C LEU A 265 6.43 4.27 17.04
N LEU A 266 6.87 3.12 16.52
CA LEU A 266 7.08 1.93 17.34
C LEU A 266 8.23 2.13 18.31
N VAL A 267 9.37 2.63 17.84
CA VAL A 267 10.56 2.88 18.68
C VAL A 267 10.31 3.98 19.72
N SER A 268 9.63 5.06 19.33
CA SER A 268 9.34 6.18 20.24
C SER A 268 8.18 5.90 21.22
N GLY A 269 7.26 5.00 20.86
CA GLY A 269 6.11 4.63 21.69
C GLY A 269 6.41 3.62 22.80
N GLU A 270 7.59 2.98 22.81
CA GLU A 270 8.01 2.05 23.87
C GLU A 270 8.22 2.76 25.23
N ASP A 271 8.40 4.08 25.24
CA ASP A 271 8.71 4.88 26.44
C ASP A 271 7.47 5.28 27.28
N ASP A 272 6.24 5.09 26.77
CA ASP A 272 5.01 5.36 27.52
C ASP A 272 4.67 4.19 28.46
N GLU A 273 4.13 4.46 29.66
CA GLU A 273 3.83 3.46 30.73
C GLU A 273 2.80 2.34 30.35
N GLY A 274 2.45 2.19 29.06
CA GLY A 274 1.71 1.07 28.47
C GLY A 274 2.42 0.34 27.32
N GLY A 275 3.65 0.72 26.97
CA GLY A 275 4.71 -0.04 26.27
C GLY A 275 4.48 -0.62 24.88
N GLN A 276 3.29 -0.51 24.28
CA GLN A 276 2.99 -1.15 22.99
C GLN A 276 2.27 -0.20 22.04
N LEU A 277 2.79 -0.06 20.82
CA LEU A 277 2.11 0.66 19.74
C LEU A 277 0.92 -0.17 19.27
N LEU A 278 -0.29 0.37 19.41
CA LEU A 278 -1.53 -0.31 19.05
C LEU A 278 -2.05 0.21 17.71
N VAL A 279 -2.34 -0.70 16.78
CA VAL A 279 -2.75 -0.41 15.41
C VAL A 279 -4.07 -1.11 15.08
N THR A 280 -4.89 -0.48 14.26
CA THR A 280 -6.06 -1.12 13.64
C THR A 280 -6.00 -0.97 12.13
N VAL A 281 -6.50 -1.97 11.41
CA VAL A 281 -6.52 -1.99 9.95
C VAL A 281 -7.94 -2.32 9.51
N TYR A 282 -8.48 -1.51 8.61
CA TYR A 282 -9.84 -1.66 8.11
C TYR A 282 -9.94 -1.28 6.63
N GLU A 283 -10.95 -1.83 5.95
CA GLU A 283 -11.27 -1.51 4.56
C GLU A 283 -11.75 -0.07 4.47
N ARG A 284 -11.24 0.70 3.51
CA ARG A 284 -11.65 2.06 3.21
C ARG A 284 -12.96 2.04 2.43
N ASP A 285 -13.89 2.93 2.78
CA ASP A 285 -15.11 3.17 2.00
C ASP A 285 -14.87 4.35 1.03
N PRO A 286 -14.52 4.10 -0.25
CA PRO A 286 -14.36 5.18 -1.22
C PRO A 286 -15.71 5.86 -1.49
N PRO A 287 -15.74 7.18 -1.73
CA PRO A 287 -16.98 7.86 -2.06
C PRO A 287 -17.54 7.32 -3.38
N LEU A 288 -18.75 6.75 -3.35
CA LEU A 288 -19.44 6.21 -4.53
C LEU A 288 -19.61 7.21 -5.69
N VAL A 289 -19.54 8.51 -5.39
CA VAL A 289 -19.73 9.59 -6.37
C VAL A 289 -18.73 10.70 -6.10
N ASP A 290 -17.85 10.98 -7.06
CA ASP A 290 -17.02 12.18 -7.06
C ASP A 290 -17.89 13.40 -7.44
N PRO A 291 -18.00 14.43 -6.57
CA PRO A 291 -18.70 15.67 -6.91
C PRO A 291 -18.23 16.32 -8.23
N ALA A 292 -16.94 16.19 -8.57
CA ALA A 292 -16.42 16.72 -9.82
C ALA A 292 -17.01 16.01 -11.04
N GLN A 293 -17.17 14.68 -10.98
CA GLN A 293 -17.82 13.90 -12.03
C GLN A 293 -19.28 14.32 -12.25
N VAL A 294 -20.02 14.59 -11.17
CA VAL A 294 -21.41 15.09 -11.26
C VAL A 294 -21.45 16.46 -11.92
N MET A 295 -20.54 17.36 -11.54
CA MET A 295 -20.45 18.70 -12.12
C MET A 295 -20.11 18.65 -13.61
N LEU A 296 -19.17 17.79 -14.01
CA LEU A 296 -18.81 17.59 -15.41
C LEU A 296 -19.98 17.00 -16.22
N TRP A 297 -20.71 16.04 -15.66
CA TRP A 297 -21.91 15.49 -16.30
C TRP A 297 -22.99 16.56 -16.51
N LEU A 298 -23.27 17.38 -15.48
CA LEU A 298 -24.21 18.50 -15.57
C LEU A 298 -23.78 19.52 -16.63
N LEU A 299 -22.50 19.88 -16.66
CA LEU A 299 -21.94 20.81 -17.64
C LEU A 299 -22.08 20.28 -19.07
N ALA A 300 -21.80 18.99 -19.28
CA ALA A 300 -21.97 18.32 -20.57
C ALA A 300 -23.44 18.32 -21.03
N CYS A 301 -24.37 17.95 -20.14
CA CYS A 301 -25.80 18.01 -20.44
C CYS A 301 -26.26 19.43 -20.80
N ALA A 302 -25.81 20.43 -20.03
CA ALA A 302 -26.14 21.84 -20.26
C ALA A 302 -25.62 22.34 -21.62
N THR A 303 -24.37 22.00 -21.97
CA THR A 303 -23.78 22.39 -23.26
C THR A 303 -24.50 21.77 -24.44
N VAL A 304 -24.84 20.48 -24.37
CA VAL A 304 -25.62 19.78 -25.41
C VAL A 304 -27.01 20.40 -25.57
N LEU A 305 -27.72 20.65 -24.46
CA LEU A 305 -29.07 21.24 -24.49
C LEU A 305 -29.06 22.67 -25.06
N LEU A 306 -28.12 23.51 -24.63
CA LEU A 306 -27.99 24.88 -25.13
C LEU A 306 -27.61 24.91 -26.61
N GLY A 307 -26.69 24.03 -27.04
CA GLY A 307 -26.30 23.87 -28.44
C GLY A 307 -27.48 23.44 -29.31
N ALA A 308 -28.22 22.41 -28.89
CA ALA A 308 -29.40 21.93 -29.60
C ALA A 308 -30.50 22.99 -29.67
N TYR A 309 -30.75 23.72 -28.58
CA TYR A 309 -31.75 24.78 -28.53
C TYR A 309 -31.41 25.94 -29.48
N LYS A 310 -30.17 26.46 -29.40
CA LYS A 310 -29.73 27.56 -30.26
C LYS A 310 -29.67 27.15 -31.73
N GLY A 311 -29.21 25.94 -32.03
CA GLY A 311 -29.21 25.40 -33.39
C GLY A 311 -30.62 25.29 -33.97
N ALA A 312 -31.56 24.74 -33.21
CA ALA A 312 -32.97 24.65 -33.64
C ALA A 312 -33.62 26.03 -33.81
N ALA A 313 -33.32 27.00 -32.93
CA ALA A 313 -33.81 28.36 -33.08
C ALA A 313 -33.27 29.03 -34.35
N TYR A 314 -31.98 28.87 -34.64
CA TYR A 314 -31.35 29.40 -35.85
C TYR A 314 -32.02 28.86 -37.13
N GLU A 315 -32.21 27.54 -37.24
CA GLU A 315 -32.86 26.95 -38.42
C GLU A 315 -34.32 27.40 -38.59
N ARG A 316 -35.08 27.59 -37.49
CA ARG A 316 -36.44 28.16 -37.56
C ARG A 316 -36.46 29.57 -38.13
N THR A 317 -35.55 30.44 -37.68
CA THR A 317 -35.46 31.82 -38.20
C THR A 317 -35.07 31.86 -39.67
N LYS A 318 -34.11 31.02 -40.08
CA LYS A 318 -33.68 30.89 -41.47
C LYS A 318 -34.80 30.39 -42.39
N ALA A 319 -35.63 29.46 -41.92
CA ALA A 319 -36.79 28.98 -42.68
C ALA A 319 -37.84 30.08 -42.90
N GLN A 320 -38.09 30.94 -41.91
CA GLN A 320 -39.03 32.05 -42.04
C GLN A 320 -38.56 33.16 -42.98
N LEU A 321 -37.25 33.38 -43.11
CA LEU A 321 -36.67 34.40 -44.02
C LEU A 321 -36.62 33.96 -45.49
N LYS A 322 -36.84 32.66 -45.78
CA LYS A 322 -36.87 32.11 -47.14
C LYS A 322 -38.28 32.00 -47.74
N MET A 323 -39.33 32.32 -46.96
CA MET A 323 -40.70 32.51 -47.45
C MET A 323 -40.94 33.99 -47.75
#